data_AF-A0A2A4U600-F1
#
_entry.id   AF-A0A2A4U600-F1
#
_cell.length_a   1.000
_cell.length_b   1.000
_cell.length_c   1.000
_cell.angle_alpha   90.00
_cell.angle_beta   90.00
_cell.angle_gamma   90.00
#
_symmetry.space_group_name_H-M   'P 1'
#
loop_
_entity.id
_entity.type
_entity.pdbx_description
1 polymer ?
#
loop_
_entity_poly.entity_id
_entity_poly.type
_entity_poly.pdbx_seq_one_letter_code
_entity_poly.pdbx_strand_id
1 'polypeptide(L)'
;MNPAHILRGILVMATLAGLLYLFDSQDIGEILTNDWIETHIKGQGIAGEVLFITIATIATGLGLPRQIISSLAGYAFGIWLGTGLMLLGTVLGCVGSFYYARLLARGPIQRKFSGRIRRLDDFLHDNTFSMTLLIRMLPVGSNVATNLAAGVSSVRAMPFFTGSAIGYLPQTFIFALLGSGVAVDPAGRISLSVILFVGSGALGVYLYRHFRHGKSLDKNLDAELGATDTEKTEQP
;
A
#
# COMPACT_ATOMS: atom_id res chain seq x y z
N MET A 1 24.10 -16.49 20.06
CA MET A 1 23.29 -15.90 18.97
C MET A 1 22.89 -17.03 18.03
N ASN A 2 21.58 -17.31 17.88
CA ASN A 2 21.13 -18.52 17.17
C ASN A 2 21.52 -18.47 15.67
N PRO A 3 22.22 -19.48 15.11
CA PRO A 3 22.78 -19.44 13.75
C PRO A 3 21.70 -19.30 12.68
N ALA A 4 20.50 -19.83 12.92
CA ALA A 4 19.34 -19.67 12.03
C ALA A 4 18.90 -18.21 11.81
N HIS A 5 19.15 -17.31 12.77
CA HIS A 5 18.80 -15.88 12.61
C HIS A 5 19.86 -15.10 11.83
N ILE A 6 21.13 -15.50 11.96
CA ILE A 6 22.23 -14.92 11.18
C ILE A 6 22.04 -15.29 9.72
N LEU A 7 21.70 -16.55 9.43
CA LEU A 7 21.39 -17.02 8.09
C LEU A 7 20.23 -16.25 7.45
N ARG A 8 19.12 -16.04 8.20
CA ARG A 8 17.99 -15.21 7.72
C ARG A 8 18.40 -13.76 7.46
N GLY A 9 19.25 -13.18 8.29
CA GLY A 9 19.79 -11.84 8.09
C GLY A 9 20.64 -11.72 6.82
N ILE A 10 21.52 -12.69 6.58
CA ILE A 10 22.33 -12.78 5.35
C ILE A 10 21.42 -12.99 4.13
N LEU A 11 20.40 -13.84 4.23
CA LEU A 11 19.41 -14.06 3.16
C LEU A 11 18.67 -12.77 2.80
N VAL A 12 18.27 -11.97 3.79
CA VAL A 12 17.62 -10.66 3.56
C VAL A 12 18.57 -9.69 2.90
N MET A 13 19.83 -9.61 3.36
CA MET A 13 20.83 -8.74 2.75
C MET A 13 21.20 -9.18 1.33
N ALA A 14 21.32 -10.47 1.08
CA ALA A 14 21.61 -11.03 -0.23
C ALA A 14 20.45 -10.84 -1.22
N THR A 15 19.20 -10.94 -0.75
CA THR A 15 18.03 -10.64 -1.59
C THR A 15 17.87 -9.14 -1.85
N LEU A 16 18.15 -8.26 -0.88
CA LEU A 16 18.20 -6.80 -1.11
C LEU A 16 19.33 -6.41 -2.08
N ALA A 17 20.52 -6.99 -1.93
CA ALA A 17 21.65 -6.75 -2.81
C ALA A 17 21.40 -7.32 -4.22
N GLY A 18 20.83 -8.54 -4.31
CA GLY A 18 20.41 -9.13 -5.58
C GLY A 18 19.32 -8.31 -6.26
N LEU A 19 18.39 -7.72 -5.49
CA LEU A 19 17.42 -6.79 -6.01
C LEU A 19 18.08 -5.55 -6.62
N LEU A 20 18.91 -4.86 -5.84
CA LEU A 20 19.65 -3.68 -6.30
C LEU A 20 20.53 -4.00 -7.54
N TYR A 21 21.15 -5.17 -7.56
CA TYR A 21 21.95 -5.63 -8.70
C TYR A 21 21.09 -5.92 -9.94
N LEU A 22 19.91 -6.52 -9.79
CA LEU A 22 18.97 -6.72 -10.90
C LEU A 22 18.38 -5.39 -11.41
N PHE A 23 18.18 -4.40 -10.54
CA PHE A 23 17.81 -3.03 -10.95
C PHE A 23 18.91 -2.34 -11.75
N ASP A 24 20.17 -2.64 -11.46
CA ASP A 24 21.33 -2.07 -12.14
C ASP A 24 21.71 -2.83 -13.43
N SER A 25 21.39 -4.13 -13.49
CA SER A 25 21.78 -5.02 -14.59
C SER A 25 20.70 -5.24 -15.65
N GLN A 26 19.44 -4.85 -15.39
CA GLN A 26 18.37 -5.03 -16.36
C GLN A 26 17.89 -3.69 -16.92
N ASP A 27 17.78 -3.64 -18.25
CA ASP A 27 16.99 -2.69 -19.03
C ASP A 27 15.49 -2.81 -18.68
N ILE A 28 15.15 -2.53 -17.42
CA ILE A 28 13.76 -2.42 -16.96
C ILE A 28 13.03 -1.34 -17.79
N GLY A 29 13.77 -0.40 -18.38
CA GLY A 29 13.27 0.55 -19.37
C GLY A 29 12.70 -0.12 -20.62
N GLU A 30 13.34 -1.16 -21.17
CA GLU A 30 12.88 -1.86 -22.37
C GLU A 30 11.59 -2.66 -22.12
N ILE A 31 11.50 -3.38 -21.00
CA ILE A 31 10.29 -4.15 -20.62
C ILE A 31 9.10 -3.22 -20.31
N LEU A 32 9.36 -1.97 -19.89
CA LEU A 32 8.34 -0.95 -19.66
C LEU A 32 8.04 -0.10 -20.90
N THR A 33 8.56 -0.48 -22.08
CA THR A 33 8.27 0.21 -23.33
C THR A 33 6.97 -0.31 -23.94
N ASN A 34 6.22 0.57 -24.59
CA ASN A 34 4.99 0.22 -25.28
C ASN A 34 5.19 -0.87 -26.35
N ASP A 35 6.35 -0.89 -27.00
CA ASP A 35 6.73 -1.88 -28.02
C ASP A 35 6.77 -3.33 -27.51
N TRP A 36 7.31 -3.52 -26.29
CA TRP A 36 7.35 -4.84 -25.66
C TRP A 36 5.94 -5.33 -25.32
N ILE A 37 5.07 -4.43 -24.83
CA ILE A 37 3.65 -4.71 -24.56
C ILE A 37 2.89 -5.05 -25.84
N GLU A 38 3.13 -4.34 -26.94
CA GLU A 38 2.50 -4.62 -28.23
C GLU A 38 2.85 -6.02 -28.74
N THR A 39 4.10 -6.45 -28.57
CA THR A 39 4.59 -7.74 -29.07
C THR A 39 4.18 -8.93 -28.18
N HIS A 40 4.23 -8.77 -26.85
CA HIS A 40 4.11 -9.90 -25.91
C HIS A 40 2.81 -9.93 -25.12
N ILE A 41 2.03 -8.85 -25.10
CA ILE A 41 0.83 -8.73 -24.27
C ILE A 41 -0.42 -8.48 -25.10
N LYS A 42 -0.42 -7.47 -25.97
CA LYS A 42 -1.60 -7.15 -26.77
C LYS A 42 -1.90 -8.27 -27.75
N GLY A 43 -3.17 -8.68 -27.80
CA GLY A 43 -3.64 -9.72 -28.73
C GLY A 43 -3.34 -11.17 -28.33
N GLN A 44 -2.66 -11.40 -27.20
CA GLN A 44 -2.30 -12.76 -26.73
C GLN A 44 -3.39 -13.43 -25.85
N GLY A 45 -4.53 -12.76 -25.65
CA GLY A 45 -5.62 -13.25 -24.80
C GLY A 45 -5.19 -13.49 -23.34
N ILE A 46 -5.67 -14.58 -22.74
CA ILE A 46 -5.42 -14.93 -21.33
C ILE A 46 -3.92 -15.07 -21.01
N ALA A 47 -3.10 -15.54 -21.97
CA ALA A 47 -1.67 -15.69 -21.76
C ALA A 47 -0.98 -14.32 -21.52
N GLY A 48 -1.39 -13.29 -22.27
CA GLY A 48 -0.90 -11.92 -22.09
C GLY A 48 -1.34 -11.33 -20.74
N GLU A 49 -2.55 -11.61 -20.29
CA GLU A 49 -3.06 -11.16 -18.98
C GLU A 49 -2.27 -11.79 -17.82
N VAL A 50 -2.04 -13.11 -17.87
CA VAL A 50 -1.27 -13.84 -16.84
C VAL A 50 0.19 -13.37 -16.81
N LEU A 51 0.80 -13.16 -17.98
CA LEU A 51 2.16 -12.62 -18.09
C LEU A 51 2.23 -11.23 -17.46
N PHE A 52 1.27 -10.35 -17.79
CA PHE A 52 1.20 -9.01 -17.22
C PHE A 52 1.04 -9.04 -15.70
N ILE A 53 0.12 -9.86 -15.15
CA ILE A 53 -0.06 -9.99 -13.69
C ILE A 53 1.23 -10.46 -13.03
N THR A 54 1.94 -11.42 -13.63
CA THR A 54 3.20 -11.95 -13.10
C THR A 54 4.26 -10.86 -13.02
N ILE A 55 4.43 -10.09 -14.10
CA ILE A 55 5.38 -8.97 -14.15
C ILE A 55 4.97 -7.89 -13.15
N ALA A 56 3.70 -7.49 -13.12
CA ALA A 56 3.20 -6.48 -12.19
C ALA A 56 3.37 -6.90 -10.72
N THR A 57 3.16 -8.18 -10.41
CA THR A 57 3.36 -8.77 -9.07
C THR A 57 4.81 -8.65 -8.63
N ILE A 58 5.74 -9.10 -9.49
CA ILE A 58 7.17 -9.03 -9.22
C ILE A 58 7.55 -7.55 -9.09
N ALA A 59 7.27 -6.74 -10.11
CA ALA A 59 7.66 -5.35 -10.16
C ALA A 59 7.20 -4.54 -8.94
N THR A 60 5.93 -4.65 -8.56
CA THR A 60 5.39 -3.96 -7.38
C THR A 60 5.91 -4.53 -6.06
N GLY A 61 6.17 -5.84 -6.00
CA GLY A 61 6.77 -6.50 -4.84
C GLY A 61 8.25 -6.13 -4.63
N LEU A 62 8.95 -5.76 -5.71
CA LEU A 62 10.35 -5.31 -5.71
C LEU A 62 10.49 -3.80 -5.54
N GLY A 63 9.41 -3.05 -5.68
CA GLY A 63 9.37 -1.61 -5.36
C GLY A 63 9.43 -0.70 -6.59
N LEU A 64 9.18 -1.25 -7.78
CA LEU A 64 9.06 -0.45 -8.99
C LEU A 64 7.89 0.54 -8.85
N PRO A 65 7.98 1.73 -9.49
CA PRO A 65 6.91 2.70 -9.47
C PRO A 65 5.62 2.13 -10.06
N ARG A 66 4.64 1.86 -9.20
CA ARG A 66 3.32 1.32 -9.57
C ARG A 66 2.61 2.12 -10.66
N GLN A 67 2.86 3.44 -10.71
CA GLN A 67 2.20 4.34 -11.66
C GLN A 67 2.53 3.98 -13.11
N ILE A 68 3.80 3.67 -13.39
CA ILE A 68 4.26 3.33 -14.74
C ILE A 68 3.54 2.07 -15.22
N ILE A 69 3.53 1.03 -14.36
CA ILE A 69 2.91 -0.26 -14.67
C ILE A 69 1.38 -0.10 -14.80
N SER A 70 0.75 0.77 -14.00
CA SER A 70 -0.68 1.04 -14.10
C SER A 70 -1.04 1.73 -15.42
N SER A 71 -0.21 2.66 -15.89
CA SER A 71 -0.35 3.26 -17.22
C SER A 71 -0.20 2.21 -18.32
N LEU A 72 0.81 1.34 -18.23
CA LEU A 72 0.98 0.25 -19.18
C LEU A 72 -0.20 -0.73 -19.20
N ALA A 73 -0.81 -1.01 -18.04
CA ALA A 73 -2.03 -1.80 -17.93
C ALA A 73 -3.18 -1.16 -18.72
N GLY A 74 -3.36 0.15 -18.56
CA GLY A 74 -4.34 0.93 -19.28
C GLY A 74 -4.11 0.92 -20.79
N TYR A 75 -2.85 1.08 -21.20
CA TYR A 75 -2.46 1.04 -22.62
C TYR A 75 -2.69 -0.34 -23.25
N ALA A 76 -2.41 -1.42 -22.52
CA ALA A 76 -2.51 -2.80 -23.00
C ALA A 76 -3.96 -3.31 -23.05
N PHE A 77 -4.75 -3.05 -22.00
CA PHE A 77 -6.03 -3.71 -21.75
C PHE A 77 -7.22 -2.74 -21.63
N GLY A 78 -6.99 -1.44 -21.79
CA GLY A 78 -7.98 -0.40 -21.54
C GLY A 78 -8.21 -0.15 -20.04
N ILE A 79 -9.12 0.78 -19.72
CA ILE A 79 -9.31 1.28 -18.36
C ILE A 79 -9.75 0.18 -17.40
N TRP A 80 -10.84 -0.53 -17.72
CA TRP A 80 -11.50 -1.45 -16.79
C TRP A 80 -10.68 -2.71 -16.52
N LEU A 81 -10.30 -3.41 -17.60
CA LEU A 81 -9.52 -4.63 -17.50
C LEU A 81 -8.09 -4.32 -17.01
N GLY A 82 -7.46 -3.25 -17.51
CA GLY A 82 -6.15 -2.80 -17.05
C GLY A 82 -6.14 -2.46 -15.55
N THR A 83 -7.18 -1.77 -15.05
CA THR A 83 -7.31 -1.50 -13.60
C THR A 83 -7.44 -2.79 -12.80
N GLY A 84 -8.27 -3.74 -13.26
CA GLY A 84 -8.48 -5.02 -12.57
C GLY A 84 -7.21 -5.87 -12.51
N LEU A 85 -6.54 -6.06 -13.66
CA LEU A 85 -5.30 -6.83 -13.75
C LEU A 85 -4.17 -6.19 -12.93
N MET A 86 -4.04 -4.87 -12.98
CA MET A 86 -3.03 -4.16 -12.21
C MET A 86 -3.31 -4.20 -10.70
N LEU A 87 -4.58 -4.09 -10.29
CA LEU A 87 -4.95 -4.25 -8.89
C LEU A 87 -4.60 -5.64 -8.37
N LEU A 88 -4.93 -6.68 -9.15
CA LEU A 88 -4.60 -8.06 -8.81
C LEU A 88 -3.08 -8.24 -8.64
N GLY A 89 -2.30 -7.81 -9.64
CA GLY A 89 -0.84 -7.86 -9.56
C GLY A 89 -0.27 -7.10 -8.37
N THR A 90 -0.77 -5.89 -8.09
CA THR A 90 -0.31 -5.08 -6.95
C THR A 90 -0.64 -5.73 -5.61
N VAL A 91 -1.82 -6.33 -5.46
CA VAL A 91 -2.21 -7.03 -4.23
C VAL A 91 -1.36 -8.28 -4.04
N LEU A 92 -1.10 -9.05 -5.10
CA LEU A 92 -0.20 -10.21 -5.04
C LEU A 92 1.23 -9.80 -4.66
N GLY A 93 1.75 -8.72 -5.24
CA GLY A 93 3.05 -8.16 -4.86
C GLY A 93 3.08 -7.72 -3.40
N CYS A 94 1.99 -7.08 -2.94
CA CYS A 94 1.80 -6.70 -1.54
C CYS A 94 1.81 -7.90 -0.58
N VAL A 95 1.09 -8.97 -0.92
CA VAL A 95 1.07 -10.22 -0.16
C VAL A 95 2.47 -10.83 -0.11
N GLY A 96 3.17 -10.88 -1.24
CA GLY A 96 4.54 -11.38 -1.36
C GLY A 96 5.51 -10.63 -0.45
N SER A 97 5.60 -9.30 -0.57
CA SER A 97 6.48 -8.49 0.27
C SER A 97 6.13 -8.60 1.76
N PHE A 98 4.84 -8.63 2.10
CA PHE A 98 4.37 -8.77 3.47
C PHE A 98 4.83 -10.09 4.11
N TYR A 99 4.61 -11.21 3.44
CA TYR A 99 5.01 -12.53 3.96
C TYR A 99 6.51 -12.72 3.94
N TYR A 100 7.20 -12.19 2.94
CA TYR A 100 8.66 -12.13 2.93
C TYR A 100 9.18 -11.45 4.22
N ALA A 101 8.64 -10.28 4.56
CA ALA A 101 9.05 -9.59 5.79
C ALA A 101 8.65 -10.36 7.06
N ARG A 102 7.45 -10.91 7.09
CA ARG A 102 6.91 -11.63 8.26
C ARG A 102 7.69 -12.90 8.60
N LEU A 103 8.10 -13.65 7.59
CA LEU A 103 8.77 -14.95 7.75
C LEU A 103 10.28 -14.81 7.90
N LEU A 104 10.91 -13.94 7.10
CA LEU A 104 12.38 -13.84 7.01
C LEU A 104 12.94 -12.65 7.78
N ALA A 105 12.30 -11.48 7.69
CA ALA A 105 12.87 -10.23 8.19
C ALA A 105 12.43 -9.85 9.62
N ARG A 106 11.32 -10.40 10.12
CA ARG A 106 10.74 -10.03 11.42
C ARG A 106 11.73 -10.19 12.59
N GLY A 107 12.39 -11.33 12.70
CA GLY A 107 13.35 -11.60 13.77
C GLY A 107 14.51 -10.59 13.86
N PRO A 108 15.32 -10.42 12.79
CA PRO A 108 16.45 -9.48 12.80
C PRO A 108 16.00 -8.01 12.94
N ILE A 109 14.90 -7.60 12.28
CA ILE A 109 14.44 -6.21 12.31
C ILE A 109 13.83 -5.85 13.66
N GLN A 110 13.05 -6.75 14.28
CA GLN A 110 12.45 -6.50 15.60
C GLN A 110 13.49 -6.29 16.70
N ARG A 111 14.67 -6.92 16.61
CA ARG A 111 15.77 -6.68 17.57
C ARG A 111 16.40 -5.31 17.42
N LYS A 112 16.55 -4.81 16.19
CA LYS A 112 17.25 -3.54 15.91
C LYS A 112 16.33 -2.32 15.92
N PHE A 113 15.04 -2.51 15.62
CA PHE A 113 14.06 -1.43 15.43
C PHE A 113 12.78 -1.62 16.25
N SER A 114 12.84 -2.31 17.39
CA SER A 114 11.70 -2.59 18.28
C SER A 114 10.83 -1.37 18.57
N GLY A 115 11.44 -0.21 18.88
CA GLY A 115 10.72 1.02 19.19
C GLY A 115 9.92 1.59 18.01
N ARG A 116 10.41 1.47 16.76
CA ARG A 116 9.67 1.91 15.57
C ARG A 116 8.55 0.95 15.21
N ILE A 117 8.79 -0.36 15.36
CA ILE A 117 7.76 -1.38 15.14
C ILE A 117 6.63 -1.23 16.15
N ARG A 118 6.94 -0.95 17.42
CA ARG A 118 5.92 -0.73 18.45
C ARG A 118 5.03 0.47 18.14
N ARG A 119 5.60 1.60 17.70
CA ARG A 119 4.80 2.75 17.24
C ARG A 119 3.90 2.41 16.06
N LEU A 120 4.38 1.58 15.13
CA LEU A 120 3.59 1.14 13.99
C LEU A 120 2.45 0.20 14.43
N ASP A 121 2.73 -0.69 15.37
CA ASP A 121 1.72 -1.54 15.99
C ASP A 121 0.67 -0.66 16.67
N ASP A 122 1.05 0.25 17.55
CA ASP A 122 0.13 1.16 18.25
C ASP A 122 -0.71 1.99 17.26
N PHE A 123 -0.14 2.39 16.11
CA PHE A 123 -0.85 3.13 15.07
C PHE A 123 -1.85 2.27 14.28
N LEU A 124 -1.56 0.99 14.04
CA LEU A 124 -2.35 0.10 13.17
C LEU A 124 -3.22 -0.90 13.94
N HIS A 125 -3.00 -1.09 15.24
CA HIS A 125 -3.57 -2.20 16.02
C HIS A 125 -5.09 -2.14 16.08
N ASP A 126 -5.66 -0.98 16.40
CA ASP A 126 -7.10 -0.88 16.65
C ASP A 126 -7.92 -0.83 15.36
N ASN A 127 -7.35 -0.32 14.26
CA ASN A 127 -8.06 -0.09 13.00
C ASN A 127 -7.21 -0.36 11.77
N THR A 128 -6.59 -1.54 11.71
CA THR A 128 -5.67 -1.94 10.62
C THR A 128 -6.23 -1.63 9.23
N PHE A 129 -7.49 -1.98 8.96
CA PHE A 129 -8.10 -1.77 7.64
C PHE A 129 -8.12 -0.28 7.28
N SER A 130 -8.69 0.56 8.15
CA SER A 130 -8.90 1.98 7.90
C SER A 130 -7.59 2.76 7.85
N MET A 131 -6.64 2.41 8.72
CA MET A 131 -5.32 3.04 8.71
C MET A 131 -4.52 2.63 7.48
N THR A 132 -4.63 1.38 7.06
CA THR A 132 -4.03 0.94 5.79
C THR A 132 -4.64 1.71 4.63
N LEU A 133 -5.97 1.79 4.56
CA LEU A 133 -6.68 2.54 3.52
C LEU A 133 -6.19 4.00 3.47
N LEU A 134 -6.09 4.65 4.63
CA LEU A 134 -5.61 6.03 4.75
C LEU A 134 -4.17 6.19 4.26
N ILE A 135 -3.25 5.31 4.67
CA ILE A 135 -1.86 5.31 4.21
C ILE A 135 -1.77 5.16 2.68
N ARG A 136 -2.61 4.30 2.09
CA ARG A 136 -2.59 4.02 0.64
C ARG A 136 -3.21 5.13 -0.19
N MET A 137 -4.14 5.87 0.40
CA MET A 137 -4.73 7.06 -0.22
C MET A 137 -3.76 8.25 -0.22
N LEU A 138 -2.83 8.29 0.73
CA LEU A 138 -1.76 9.28 0.73
C LEU A 138 -0.76 8.97 -0.40
N PRO A 139 -0.42 9.93 -1.26
CA PRO A 139 0.57 9.74 -2.34
C PRO A 139 2.03 9.77 -1.82
N VAL A 140 2.25 9.36 -0.57
CA VAL A 140 3.47 9.67 0.18
C VAL A 140 4.08 8.39 0.74
N GLY A 141 4.69 7.57 -0.11
CA GLY A 141 5.44 6.41 0.37
C GLY A 141 5.78 5.36 -0.67
N SER A 142 6.85 4.61 -0.39
CA SER A 142 7.16 3.37 -1.11
C SER A 142 6.21 2.26 -0.66
N ASN A 143 5.49 1.66 -1.62
CA ASN A 143 4.61 0.54 -1.35
C ASN A 143 5.36 -0.61 -0.67
N VAL A 144 6.55 -0.96 -1.14
CA VAL A 144 7.36 -2.01 -0.55
C VAL A 144 7.75 -1.67 0.88
N ALA A 145 8.14 -0.43 1.17
CA ALA A 145 8.46 -0.03 2.54
C ALA A 145 7.28 -0.25 3.49
N THR A 146 6.07 0.17 3.09
CA THR A 146 4.85 -0.04 3.89
C THR A 146 4.48 -1.53 4.03
N ASN A 147 4.64 -2.33 2.97
CA ASN A 147 4.38 -3.77 3.00
C ASN A 147 5.34 -4.52 3.93
N LEU A 148 6.63 -4.18 3.86
CA LEU A 148 7.67 -4.74 4.71
C LEU A 148 7.45 -4.35 6.17
N ALA A 149 7.14 -3.08 6.42
CA ALA A 149 6.84 -2.55 7.76
C ALA A 149 5.62 -3.27 8.37
N ALA A 150 4.55 -3.43 7.60
CA ALA A 150 3.37 -4.19 8.03
C ALA A 150 3.70 -5.67 8.26
N GLY A 151 4.54 -6.29 7.43
CA GLY A 151 4.92 -7.70 7.59
C GLY A 151 5.74 -7.99 8.86
N VAL A 152 6.64 -7.08 9.25
CA VAL A 152 7.42 -7.21 10.50
C VAL A 152 6.62 -6.86 11.76
N SER A 153 5.56 -6.08 11.62
CA SER A 153 4.65 -5.71 12.71
C SER A 153 3.75 -6.87 13.15
N SER A 154 2.88 -6.64 14.14
CA SER A 154 1.84 -7.57 14.62
C SER A 154 0.52 -7.50 13.84
N VAL A 155 0.45 -6.65 12.81
CA VAL A 155 -0.75 -6.37 12.01
C VAL A 155 -1.41 -7.64 11.43
N ARG A 156 -2.75 -7.67 11.45
CA ARG A 156 -3.55 -8.74 10.85
C ARG A 156 -3.49 -8.66 9.32
N ALA A 157 -3.20 -9.79 8.68
CA ALA A 157 -2.95 -9.84 7.23
C ALA A 157 -4.20 -9.50 6.39
N MET A 158 -5.36 -10.10 6.70
CA MET A 158 -6.58 -9.89 5.91
C MET A 158 -7.06 -8.43 5.89
N PRO A 159 -7.19 -7.71 7.04
CA PRO A 159 -7.54 -6.29 7.04
C PRO A 159 -6.53 -5.41 6.28
N PHE A 160 -5.24 -5.77 6.33
CA PHE A 160 -4.19 -5.06 5.58
C PHE A 160 -4.33 -5.28 4.07
N PHE A 161 -4.59 -6.50 3.62
CA PHE A 161 -4.75 -6.79 2.19
C PHE A 161 -6.02 -6.18 1.61
N THR A 162 -7.16 -6.28 2.30
CA THR A 162 -8.41 -5.67 1.83
C THR A 162 -8.34 -4.15 1.86
N GLY A 163 -7.75 -3.56 2.91
CA GLY A 163 -7.50 -2.12 2.98
C GLY A 163 -6.55 -1.65 1.87
N SER A 164 -5.53 -2.45 1.53
CA SER A 164 -4.63 -2.15 0.43
C SER A 164 -5.30 -2.26 -0.93
N ALA A 165 -6.09 -3.30 -1.18
CA ALA A 165 -6.81 -3.49 -2.44
C ALA A 165 -7.72 -2.29 -2.75
N ILE A 166 -8.50 -1.85 -1.75
CA ILE A 166 -9.39 -0.70 -1.89
C ILE A 166 -8.58 0.59 -2.00
N GLY A 167 -7.55 0.77 -1.16
CA GLY A 167 -6.73 1.98 -1.17
C GLY A 167 -5.93 2.19 -2.47
N TYR A 168 -5.57 1.11 -3.16
CA TYR A 168 -4.88 1.18 -4.44
C TYR A 168 -5.78 1.61 -5.59
N LEU A 169 -7.08 1.30 -5.51
CA LEU A 169 -8.03 1.38 -6.61
C LEU A 169 -8.11 2.79 -7.25
N PRO A 170 -8.26 3.89 -6.49
CA PRO A 170 -8.40 5.21 -7.09
C PRO A 170 -7.17 5.60 -7.92
N GLN A 171 -5.98 5.36 -7.38
CA GLN A 171 -4.74 5.70 -8.07
C GLN A 171 -4.45 4.73 -9.23
N THR A 172 -4.72 3.42 -9.09
CA THR A 172 -4.61 2.48 -10.24
C THR A 172 -5.49 2.95 -11.40
N PHE A 173 -6.73 3.31 -11.09
CA PHE A 173 -7.70 3.76 -12.09
C PHE A 173 -7.24 5.02 -12.80
N ILE A 174 -6.72 6.02 -12.08
CA ILE A 174 -6.21 7.26 -12.68
C ILE A 174 -5.08 6.97 -13.67
N PHE A 175 -4.10 6.15 -13.30
CA PHE A 175 -2.97 5.88 -14.19
C PHE A 175 -3.36 4.93 -15.34
N ALA A 176 -4.22 3.95 -15.11
CA ALA A 176 -4.79 3.13 -16.19
C ALA A 176 -5.60 3.99 -17.17
N LEU A 177 -6.35 4.98 -16.68
CA LEU A 177 -7.05 5.93 -17.53
C LEU A 177 -6.07 6.74 -18.39
N LEU A 178 -5.02 7.30 -17.79
CA LEU A 178 -3.98 8.04 -18.51
C LEU A 178 -3.31 7.17 -19.60
N GLY A 179 -2.95 5.93 -19.26
CA GLY A 179 -2.28 5.03 -20.20
C GLY A 179 -3.18 4.49 -21.31
N SER A 180 -4.49 4.36 -21.06
CA SER A 180 -5.45 3.91 -22.08
C SER A 180 -5.63 4.90 -23.24
N GLY A 181 -5.10 6.13 -23.12
CA GLY A 181 -5.22 7.15 -24.15
C GLY A 181 -6.65 7.68 -24.33
N VAL A 182 -7.57 7.34 -23.42
CA VAL A 182 -8.95 7.83 -23.47
C VAL A 182 -8.93 9.35 -23.33
N ALA A 183 -9.19 10.03 -24.45
CA ALA A 183 -9.49 11.45 -24.47
C ALA A 183 -10.87 11.64 -23.82
N VAL A 184 -10.87 11.71 -22.49
CA VAL A 184 -12.11 12.01 -21.76
C VAL A 184 -12.52 13.42 -22.18
N ASP A 185 -13.70 13.54 -22.79
CA ASP A 185 -14.28 14.84 -23.16
C ASP A 185 -14.32 15.75 -21.91
N PRO A 186 -14.16 17.09 -22.02
CA PRO A 186 -14.04 17.96 -20.85
C PRO A 186 -15.16 17.75 -19.81
N ALA A 187 -16.38 17.46 -20.28
CA ALA A 187 -17.52 17.14 -19.42
C ALA A 187 -17.36 15.82 -18.63
N GLY A 188 -16.77 14.79 -19.25
CA GLY A 188 -16.47 13.51 -18.60
C GLY A 188 -15.35 13.63 -17.57
N ARG A 189 -14.34 14.47 -17.83
CA ARG A 189 -13.25 14.76 -16.87
C ARG A 189 -13.81 15.44 -15.62
N ILE A 190 -14.63 16.47 -15.82
CA ILE A 190 -15.27 17.21 -14.73
C ILE A 190 -16.17 16.28 -13.91
N SER A 191 -16.98 15.45 -14.57
CA SER A 191 -17.89 14.52 -13.89
C SER A 191 -17.13 13.48 -13.05
N LEU A 192 -16.07 12.89 -13.62
CA LEU A 192 -15.24 11.92 -12.90
C LEU A 192 -14.48 12.56 -11.74
N SER A 193 -13.94 13.78 -11.93
CA SER A 193 -13.28 14.54 -10.86
C SER A 193 -14.25 14.89 -9.74
N VAL A 194 -15.49 15.28 -10.05
CA VAL A 194 -16.54 15.55 -9.06
C VAL A 194 -16.92 14.29 -8.31
N ILE A 195 -17.11 13.16 -9.00
CA ILE A 195 -17.47 11.88 -8.35
C ILE A 195 -16.33 11.39 -7.44
N LEU A 196 -15.08 11.47 -7.87
CA LEU A 196 -13.93 11.09 -7.05
C LEU A 196 -13.74 12.04 -5.87
N PHE A 197 -13.95 13.34 -6.06
CA PHE A 197 -13.85 14.34 -4.99
C PHE A 197 -14.95 14.16 -3.94
N VAL A 198 -16.20 13.99 -4.38
CA VAL A 198 -17.35 13.73 -3.49
C VAL A 198 -17.20 12.37 -2.82
N GLY A 199 -16.76 11.34 -3.54
CA GLY A 199 -16.51 10.01 -2.98
C GLY A 199 -15.39 10.01 -1.94
N SER A 200 -14.28 10.70 -2.21
CA SER A 200 -13.16 10.87 -1.27
C SER A 200 -13.57 11.70 -0.04
N GLY A 201 -14.33 12.78 -0.24
CA GLY A 201 -14.86 13.61 0.84
C GLY A 201 -15.87 12.85 1.71
N ALA A 202 -16.81 12.13 1.10
CA ALA A 202 -17.80 11.32 1.80
C ALA A 202 -17.13 10.16 2.56
N LEU A 203 -16.14 9.51 1.96
CA LEU A 203 -15.34 8.46 2.61
C LEU A 203 -14.52 9.05 3.76
N GLY A 204 -13.91 10.22 3.58
CA GLY A 204 -13.18 10.94 4.62
C GLY A 204 -14.06 11.36 5.79
N VAL A 205 -15.27 11.89 5.51
CA VAL A 205 -16.27 12.26 6.52
C VAL A 205 -16.82 11.02 7.22
N TYR A 206 -17.08 9.94 6.49
CA TYR A 206 -17.51 8.65 7.03
C TYR A 206 -16.45 8.08 7.96
N LEU A 207 -15.18 8.00 7.53
CA LEU A 207 -14.06 7.55 8.35
C LEU A 207 -13.87 8.46 9.57
N TYR A 208 -13.94 9.78 9.39
CA TYR A 208 -13.83 10.74 10.48
C TYR A 208 -14.94 10.56 11.53
N ARG A 209 -16.19 10.42 11.09
CA ARG A 209 -17.34 10.21 11.99
C ARG A 209 -17.29 8.84 12.64
N HIS A 210 -16.82 7.80 11.94
CA HIS A 210 -16.77 6.45 12.47
C HIS A 210 -15.61 6.26 13.48
N PHE A 211 -14.45 6.89 13.25
CA PHE A 211 -13.28 6.76 14.14
C PHE A 211 -13.18 7.81 15.25
N ARG A 212 -13.87 8.95 15.13
CA ARG A 212 -13.88 9.95 16.22
C ARG A 212 -14.74 9.54 17.42
N HIS A 213 -15.57 8.50 17.32
CA HIS A 213 -16.30 7.93 18.45
C HIS A 213 -15.41 7.15 19.45
N GLY A 214 -14.09 7.04 19.21
CA GLY A 214 -13.14 6.41 20.13
C GLY A 214 -12.38 7.36 21.07
N LYS A 215 -12.57 8.69 21.00
CA LYS A 215 -11.91 9.61 21.94
C LYS A 215 -12.72 9.74 23.23
N SER A 216 -12.54 8.75 24.10
CA SER A 216 -12.67 8.88 25.56
C SER A 216 -11.64 9.87 26.18
N LEU A 217 -10.98 10.69 25.37
CA LEU A 217 -10.00 11.67 25.80
C LEU A 217 -10.61 12.86 26.55
N ASP A 218 -11.93 13.09 26.44
CA ASP A 218 -12.63 14.10 27.25
C ASP A 218 -12.88 13.58 28.67
N LYS A 219 -13.39 12.36 28.85
CA LYS A 219 -13.82 11.88 30.17
C LYS A 219 -12.71 11.76 31.21
N ASN A 220 -11.50 11.38 30.81
CA ASN A 220 -10.37 11.27 31.74
C ASN A 220 -9.73 12.64 32.02
N LEU A 221 -9.73 13.54 31.02
CA LEU A 221 -9.19 14.89 31.16
C LEU A 221 -10.15 15.78 31.97
N ASP A 222 -11.46 15.65 31.77
CA ASP A 222 -12.51 16.28 32.57
C ASP A 222 -12.52 15.77 34.02
N ALA A 223 -12.17 14.50 34.25
CA ALA A 223 -12.03 13.94 35.60
C ALA A 223 -10.76 14.41 36.32
N GLU A 224 -9.62 14.53 35.63
CA GLU A 224 -8.39 15.11 36.19
C GLU A 224 -8.55 16.62 36.45
N LEU A 225 -9.18 17.36 35.55
CA LEU A 225 -9.44 18.80 35.72
C LEU A 225 -10.50 19.06 36.81
N GLY A 226 -11.54 18.22 36.91
CA GLY A 226 -12.58 18.32 37.95
C GLY A 226 -12.11 17.92 39.35
N ALA A 227 -11.15 17.01 39.48
CA ALA A 227 -10.55 16.64 40.77
C ALA A 227 -9.62 17.74 41.31
N THR A 228 -8.96 18.49 40.42
CA THR A 228 -7.99 19.53 40.79
C THR A 228 -8.67 20.80 41.34
N ASP A 229 -9.93 21.07 40.96
CA ASP A 229 -10.69 22.24 41.44
C ASP A 229 -11.33 22.03 42.83
N THR A 230 -11.60 20.78 43.22
CA THR A 230 -12.15 20.47 44.56
C THR A 230 -11.10 20.52 45.68
N GLU A 231 -9.81 20.31 45.38
CA GLU A 231 -8.78 20.18 46.42
C GLU A 231 -8.22 21.53 46.93
N LYS A 232 -8.64 22.66 46.37
CA LYS A 232 -8.20 24.01 46.79
C LYS A 232 -9.17 24.76 47.71
N THR A 233 -10.29 24.15 48.12
CA THR A 233 -11.30 24.84 48.94
C THR A 233 -11.49 24.25 50.34
N GLU A 234 -10.77 23.19 50.70
CA GLU A 234 -10.82 22.63 52.06
C GLU A 234 -9.41 22.34 52.59
N GLN A 235 -8.73 23.39 53.06
CA GLN A 235 -7.85 23.29 54.22
C GLN A 235 -8.19 24.44 55.18
N PRO A 236 -8.41 24.14 56.48
CA PRO A 236 -9.10 25.00 57.44
C PRO A 236 -8.33 26.27 57.84
#